data_AF-A0A8I3AYC9-F1
#
_entry.id   AF-A0A8I3AYC9-F1
#
_cell.length_a   1.000
_cell.length_b   1.000
_cell.length_c   1.000
_cell.angle_alpha   90.00
_cell.angle_beta   90.00
_cell.angle_gamma   90.00
#
_symmetry.space_group_name_H-M   'P 1'
#
loop_
_entity.id
_entity.type
_entity.pdbx_description
1 polymer ?
#
loop_
_entity_poly.entity_id
_entity_poly.type
_entity_poly.pdbx_seq_one_letter_code
_entity_poly.pdbx_strand_id
1 'polypeptide(L)'
;MPAPLNGLSKSNPPKPQPSSYRSSIGSVLSLPPKWLQKYEDFITKNGSQVSQIESGLRSLTYVIPGRFRDAEIASETVHSSVQLLSLYHDTLLTRALSRLPITKIPSPHNRYTQFWTQRNTMYRRVAMLLQMVTYTQLLWEMAAKRKGGNRGRWRVVVLLEAIKALCRLLLLRITRSRPLVTPVLPEREPVPEDPEEQAAAANELQQLIGGDPVEDADDGVKAHEKEWAMPRTGMSLPSLPRPGDISSYLLGKVLTSDDIKPAPQLLNQIQGQAQAAEVLHILAPLIYALALARSKDRGSWTPWLVGLSVEYAARQLRDRGFRTTPLERDEWNKRAWAMGWWTMRGAFYEKVMKGVVGGVRSRMPSIVGGILEDYEYLWENYYFSTSAKRLTGFTGHIGSHVVAQSGP
;
A
#
# COMPACT_ATOMS: atom_id res chain seq x y z
N MET A 1 23.23 -64.49 -72.78
CA MET A 1 21.84 -64.11 -72.40
C MET A 1 21.41 -64.97 -71.23
N PRO A 2 20.59 -64.52 -70.27
CA PRO A 2 20.12 -63.16 -69.94
C PRO A 2 20.36 -62.79 -68.45
N ALA A 3 20.02 -61.56 -68.09
CA ALA A 3 20.04 -60.99 -66.73
C ALA A 3 19.06 -61.68 -65.76
N PRO A 4 19.22 -61.41 -64.45
CA PRO A 4 18.05 -61.21 -63.60
C PRO A 4 18.09 -59.85 -62.88
N LEU A 5 16.95 -59.17 -63.00
CA LEU A 5 16.46 -58.10 -62.15
C LEU A 5 16.21 -58.63 -60.73
N ASN A 6 16.59 -57.88 -59.70
CA ASN A 6 15.71 -57.53 -58.57
C ASN A 6 16.46 -56.75 -57.48
N GLY A 7 15.84 -55.67 -57.00
CA GLY A 7 16.31 -54.96 -55.81
C GLY A 7 15.83 -53.51 -55.68
N LEU A 8 14.52 -53.26 -55.87
CA LEU A 8 13.87 -51.98 -55.56
C LEU A 8 13.96 -51.69 -54.04
N SER A 9 14.96 -50.91 -53.63
CA SER A 9 15.00 -50.29 -52.29
C SER A 9 14.21 -48.99 -52.31
N LYS A 10 12.99 -49.02 -51.74
CA LYS A 10 12.13 -47.86 -51.51
C LYS A 10 12.83 -46.88 -50.56
N SER A 11 13.15 -45.68 -51.04
CA SER A 11 13.55 -44.54 -50.20
C SER A 11 12.33 -43.97 -49.49
N ASN A 12 12.32 -44.00 -48.16
CA ASN A 12 11.33 -43.30 -47.35
C ASN A 12 11.63 -41.78 -47.37
N PRO A 13 10.62 -40.90 -47.50
CA PRO A 13 10.82 -39.46 -47.37
C PRO A 13 11.13 -39.07 -45.90
N PRO A 14 11.91 -38.00 -45.67
CA PRO A 14 12.26 -37.57 -44.32
C PRO A 14 11.04 -37.04 -43.56
N LYS A 15 10.85 -37.51 -42.32
CA LYS A 15 9.84 -37.01 -41.37
C LYS A 15 10.04 -35.51 -41.11
N PRO A 16 8.98 -34.68 -41.14
CA PRO A 16 9.08 -33.28 -40.73
C PRO A 16 9.31 -33.19 -39.22
N GLN A 17 10.34 -32.42 -38.81
CA GLN A 17 10.60 -32.10 -37.42
C GLN A 17 9.48 -31.20 -36.85
N PRO A 18 9.07 -31.36 -35.58
CA PRO A 18 8.05 -30.52 -34.98
C PRO A 18 8.58 -29.10 -34.76
N SER A 19 7.91 -28.12 -35.36
CA SER A 19 8.16 -26.71 -35.12
C SER A 19 7.91 -26.37 -33.65
N SER A 20 8.98 -25.95 -32.97
CA SER A 20 8.94 -25.37 -31.64
C SER A 20 8.10 -24.08 -31.68
N TYR A 21 6.84 -24.16 -31.26
CA TYR A 21 6.01 -23.00 -30.88
C TYR A 21 6.59 -22.37 -29.59
N ARG A 22 7.71 -21.66 -29.71
CA ARG A 22 8.22 -20.76 -28.68
C ARG A 22 7.46 -19.44 -28.75
N SER A 23 6.40 -19.36 -27.94
CA SER A 23 5.95 -18.15 -27.22
C SER A 23 5.90 -16.81 -27.98
N SER A 24 4.82 -16.57 -28.74
CA SER A 24 4.43 -15.23 -29.23
C SER A 24 4.04 -14.23 -28.12
N ILE A 25 4.04 -14.62 -26.85
CA ILE A 25 3.69 -13.72 -25.73
C ILE A 25 4.80 -12.67 -25.49
N GLY A 26 6.05 -12.97 -25.87
CA GLY A 26 7.17 -12.04 -25.69
C GLY A 26 7.17 -10.84 -26.65
N SER A 27 6.61 -11.00 -27.86
CA SER A 27 6.60 -9.94 -28.89
C SER A 27 5.44 -8.95 -28.71
N VAL A 28 4.34 -9.35 -28.06
CA VAL A 28 3.19 -8.46 -27.79
C VAL A 28 3.45 -7.50 -26.61
N LEU A 29 4.43 -7.80 -25.75
CA LEU A 29 4.80 -6.98 -24.58
C LEU A 29 5.99 -6.05 -24.83
N SER A 30 6.67 -6.16 -25.98
CA SER A 30 7.68 -5.17 -26.37
C SER A 30 7.00 -3.99 -27.06
N LEU A 31 6.47 -3.05 -26.28
CA LEU A 31 6.19 -1.71 -26.80
C LEU A 31 7.47 -1.18 -27.49
N PRO A 32 7.38 -0.52 -28.66
CA PRO A 32 8.57 0.01 -29.31
C PRO A 32 9.28 0.97 -28.35
N PRO A 33 10.60 0.83 -28.11
CA PRO A 33 11.33 1.50 -27.03
C PRO A 33 11.18 3.04 -27.06
N LYS A 34 10.90 3.61 -28.24
CA LYS A 34 10.64 5.04 -28.44
C LYS A 34 9.40 5.56 -27.69
N TRP A 35 8.33 4.78 -27.60
CA TRP A 35 7.09 5.20 -26.92
C TRP A 35 7.25 5.17 -25.41
N LEU A 36 7.99 4.17 -24.90
CA LEU A 36 8.27 4.05 -23.48
C LEU A 36 9.16 5.20 -22.99
N GLN A 37 10.14 5.61 -23.78
CA GLN A 37 10.97 6.79 -23.50
C GLN A 37 10.17 8.09 -23.52
N LYS A 38 9.31 8.31 -24.53
CA LYS A 38 8.42 9.49 -24.56
C LYS A 38 7.46 9.53 -23.37
N TYR A 39 6.94 8.37 -22.96
CA TYR A 39 6.11 8.26 -21.77
C TYR A 39 6.92 8.56 -20.50
N GLU A 40 8.14 8.02 -20.39
CA GLU A 40 9.06 8.33 -19.29
C GLU A 40 9.32 9.83 -19.16
N ASP A 41 9.63 10.50 -20.27
CA ASP A 41 9.85 11.94 -20.32
C ASP A 41 8.58 12.74 -19.96
N PHE A 42 7.41 12.27 -20.39
CA PHE A 42 6.13 12.92 -20.07
C PHE A 42 5.80 12.83 -18.58
N ILE A 43 5.92 11.63 -17.99
CA ILE A 43 5.60 11.40 -16.58
C ILE A 43 6.60 12.11 -15.65
N THR A 44 7.87 12.14 -16.03
CA THR A 44 8.90 12.86 -15.23
C THR A 44 8.74 14.37 -15.28
N LYS A 45 8.27 14.94 -16.40
CA LYS A 45 7.98 16.38 -16.52
C LYS A 45 6.67 16.78 -15.83
N ASN A 46 5.64 15.93 -15.88
CA ASN A 46 4.30 16.22 -15.35
C ASN A 46 3.97 15.42 -14.08
N GLY A 47 4.97 15.13 -13.24
CA GLY A 47 4.80 14.23 -12.10
C GLY A 47 3.72 14.66 -11.08
N SER A 48 3.48 15.96 -10.92
CA SER A 48 2.43 16.51 -10.05
C SER A 48 1.03 16.26 -10.64
N GLN A 49 0.82 16.59 -11.91
CA GLN A 49 -0.46 16.39 -12.61
C GLN A 49 -0.86 14.91 -12.66
N VAL A 50 0.11 14.03 -12.93
CA VAL A 50 -0.13 12.57 -12.92
C VAL A 50 -0.57 12.10 -11.53
N SER A 51 0.04 12.64 -10.47
CA SER A 51 -0.34 12.32 -9.08
C SER A 51 -1.76 12.79 -8.74
N GLN A 52 -2.15 13.96 -9.23
CA GLN A 52 -3.50 14.51 -9.03
C GLN A 52 -4.55 13.67 -9.77
N ILE A 53 -4.29 13.30 -11.03
CA ILE A 53 -5.16 12.42 -11.81
C ILE A 53 -5.27 11.04 -11.15
N GLU A 54 -4.14 10.49 -10.67
CA GLU A 54 -4.11 9.21 -9.96
C GLU A 54 -4.95 9.26 -8.68
N SER A 55 -4.82 10.34 -7.91
CA SER A 55 -5.56 10.54 -6.66
C SER A 55 -7.06 10.75 -6.93
N GLY A 56 -7.40 11.51 -7.98
CA GLY A 56 -8.79 11.70 -8.43
C GLY A 56 -9.43 10.43 -8.97
N LEU A 57 -8.70 9.61 -9.73
CA LEU A 57 -9.18 8.30 -10.18
C LEU A 57 -9.37 7.35 -9.00
N ARG A 58 -8.45 7.38 -8.02
CA ARG A 58 -8.58 6.58 -6.80
C ARG A 58 -9.81 6.99 -5.99
N SER A 59 -10.03 8.27 -5.75
CA SER A 59 -11.20 8.76 -5.02
C SER A 59 -12.49 8.42 -5.76
N LEU A 60 -12.52 8.58 -7.09
CA LEU A 60 -13.67 8.22 -7.92
C LEU A 60 -13.99 6.72 -7.82
N THR A 61 -12.97 5.84 -7.80
CA THR A 61 -13.21 4.39 -7.64
C THR A 61 -13.80 4.01 -6.29
N TYR A 62 -13.61 4.81 -5.24
CA TYR A 62 -14.19 4.58 -3.92
C TYR A 62 -15.64 5.06 -3.77
N VAL A 63 -16.11 5.94 -4.66
CA VAL A 63 -17.50 6.45 -4.63
C VAL A 63 -18.47 5.56 -5.42
N ILE A 64 -17.94 4.67 -6.28
CA ILE A 64 -18.73 3.81 -7.18
C ILE A 64 -18.64 2.30 -6.84
N PRO A 65 -18.73 1.83 -5.58
CA PRO A 65 -19.21 0.48 -5.36
C PRO A 65 -20.75 0.45 -5.46
N GLY A 66 -21.34 -0.62 -6.00
CA GLY A 66 -22.68 -1.04 -5.53
C GLY A 66 -23.91 -0.98 -6.45
N ARG A 67 -23.98 -0.16 -7.50
CA ARG A 67 -25.25 -0.09 -8.27
C ARG A 67 -25.55 -1.32 -9.15
N PHE A 68 -24.55 -2.11 -9.56
CA PHE A 68 -24.73 -3.38 -10.29
C PHE A 68 -23.62 -4.39 -9.96
N ARG A 69 -23.93 -5.69 -9.87
CA ARG A 69 -22.94 -6.76 -9.59
C ARG A 69 -21.83 -6.86 -10.65
N ASP A 70 -22.11 -6.50 -11.90
CA ASP A 70 -21.09 -6.44 -12.96
C ASP A 70 -20.23 -5.16 -12.86
N ALA A 71 -20.81 -4.07 -12.36
CA ALA A 71 -20.08 -2.83 -12.10
C ALA A 71 -19.07 -2.99 -10.95
N GLU A 72 -19.34 -3.88 -9.98
CA GLU A 72 -18.43 -4.18 -8.87
C GLU A 72 -17.07 -4.74 -9.33
N ILE A 73 -17.08 -5.70 -10.27
CA ILE A 73 -15.85 -6.27 -10.82
C ILE A 73 -15.15 -5.24 -11.71
N ALA A 74 -15.92 -4.47 -12.47
CA ALA A 74 -15.37 -3.42 -13.34
C ALA A 74 -14.68 -2.32 -12.53
N SER A 75 -15.33 -1.80 -11.48
CA SER A 75 -14.75 -0.78 -10.61
C SER A 75 -13.53 -1.30 -9.85
N GLU A 76 -13.56 -2.55 -9.39
CA GLU A 76 -12.41 -3.19 -8.77
C GLU A 76 -11.24 -3.40 -9.76
N THR A 77 -11.54 -3.67 -11.03
CA THR A 77 -10.53 -3.78 -12.10
C THR A 77 -9.88 -2.44 -12.37
N VAL A 78 -10.67 -1.37 -12.50
CA VAL A 78 -10.16 -0.01 -12.65
C VAL A 78 -9.30 0.36 -11.43
N HIS A 79 -9.80 0.11 -10.22
CA HIS A 79 -9.08 0.37 -8.97
C HIS A 79 -7.75 -0.39 -8.88
N SER A 80 -7.73 -1.67 -9.26
CA SER A 80 -6.51 -2.48 -9.31
C SER A 80 -5.54 -1.96 -10.38
N SER A 81 -6.04 -1.58 -11.57
CA SER A 81 -5.20 -1.05 -12.66
C SER A 81 -4.57 0.29 -12.31
N VAL A 82 -5.31 1.20 -11.67
CA VAL A 82 -4.79 2.49 -11.23
C VAL A 82 -3.68 2.27 -10.22
N GLN A 83 -3.86 1.40 -9.22
CA GLN A 83 -2.81 1.10 -8.23
C GLN A 83 -1.56 0.42 -8.82
N LEU A 84 -1.73 -0.45 -9.82
CA LEU A 84 -0.58 -1.03 -10.54
C LEU A 84 0.14 0.02 -11.39
N LEU A 85 -0.60 0.97 -11.97
CA LEU A 85 -0.04 2.09 -12.70
C LEU A 85 0.73 3.04 -11.76
N SER A 86 0.17 3.36 -10.59
CA SER A 86 0.86 4.09 -9.52
C SER A 86 2.19 3.44 -9.18
N LEU A 87 2.19 2.12 -8.96
CA LEU A 87 3.39 1.37 -8.65
C LEU A 87 4.42 1.42 -9.79
N TYR A 88 3.97 1.47 -11.05
CA TYR A 88 4.87 1.69 -12.18
C TYR A 88 5.45 3.10 -12.19
N HIS A 89 4.62 4.13 -11.97
CA HIS A 89 5.05 5.52 -11.86
C HIS A 89 6.08 5.72 -10.76
N ASP A 90 5.89 5.10 -9.59
CA ASP A 90 6.86 5.14 -8.49
C ASP A 90 8.22 4.58 -8.89
N THR A 91 8.23 3.46 -9.65
CA THR A 91 9.49 2.88 -10.13
C THR A 91 10.19 3.76 -11.17
N LEU A 92 9.42 4.51 -11.95
CA LEU A 92 9.92 5.44 -12.95
C LEU A 92 10.50 6.70 -12.30
N LEU A 93 9.74 7.31 -11.39
CA LEU A 93 10.14 8.50 -10.64
C LEU A 93 11.37 8.21 -9.77
N THR A 94 11.44 7.07 -9.10
CA THR A 94 12.62 6.68 -8.31
C THR A 94 13.88 6.61 -9.18
N ARG A 95 13.78 6.14 -10.42
CA ARG A 95 14.90 6.12 -11.38
C ARG A 95 15.28 7.52 -11.83
N ALA A 96 14.31 8.37 -12.12
CA ALA A 96 14.55 9.75 -12.53
C ALA A 96 15.19 10.58 -11.40
N LEU A 97 14.67 10.48 -10.18
CA LEU A 97 15.18 11.16 -8.99
C LEU A 97 16.62 10.74 -8.65
N SER A 98 16.99 9.47 -8.88
CA SER A 98 18.37 9.01 -8.67
C SER A 98 19.41 9.69 -9.58
N ARG A 99 18.98 10.32 -10.69
CA ARG A 99 19.85 11.08 -11.60
C ARG A 99 20.03 12.53 -11.20
N LEU A 100 19.21 13.03 -10.26
CA LEU A 100 19.29 14.40 -9.77
C LEU A 100 20.08 14.42 -8.45
N PRO A 101 20.98 15.40 -8.25
CA PRO A 101 21.60 15.64 -6.96
C PRO A 101 20.56 16.28 -6.03
N ILE A 102 19.73 15.47 -5.39
CA ILE A 102 18.66 15.97 -4.51
C ILE A 102 19.26 16.26 -3.13
N THR A 103 19.02 17.48 -2.63
CA THR A 103 19.48 18.05 -1.36
C THR A 103 18.59 17.71 -0.16
N LYS A 104 17.54 16.90 -0.34
CA LYS A 104 16.57 16.54 0.71
C LYS A 104 16.98 15.26 1.42
N ILE A 105 16.92 15.27 2.75
CA ILE A 105 17.15 14.09 3.61
C ILE A 105 15.90 13.21 3.47
N PRO A 106 15.98 12.01 2.87
CA PRO A 106 14.83 11.13 2.76
C PRO A 106 14.40 10.65 4.14
N SER A 107 13.09 10.41 4.32
CA SER A 107 12.56 9.83 5.55
C SER A 107 13.32 8.55 5.97
N PRO A 108 13.41 8.24 7.28
CA PRO A 108 14.10 7.05 7.77
C PRO A 108 13.58 5.75 7.12
N HIS A 109 12.26 5.69 6.89
CA HIS A 109 11.59 4.62 6.17
C HIS A 109 12.11 4.45 4.73
N ASN A 110 12.15 5.55 3.97
CA ASN A 110 12.60 5.52 2.58
C ASN A 110 14.08 5.21 2.46
N ARG A 111 14.91 5.70 3.37
CA ARG A 111 16.33 5.36 3.38
C ARG A 111 16.57 3.88 3.62
N TYR A 112 15.82 3.28 4.55
CA TYR A 112 15.89 1.85 4.84
C TYR A 112 15.45 1.00 3.64
N THR A 113 14.28 1.31 3.07
CA THR A 113 13.70 0.53 1.98
C THR A 113 14.50 0.69 0.69
N GLN A 114 15.00 1.89 0.38
CA GLN A 114 15.88 2.14 -0.76
C GLN A 114 17.20 1.38 -0.64
N PHE A 115 17.83 1.36 0.54
CA PHE A 115 19.08 0.61 0.77
C PHE A 115 18.92 -0.87 0.38
N TRP A 116 17.85 -1.54 0.83
CA TRP A 116 17.62 -2.95 0.52
C TRP A 116 17.18 -3.19 -0.93
N THR A 117 16.42 -2.26 -1.50
CA THR A 117 15.97 -2.31 -2.90
C THR A 117 17.13 -2.16 -3.88
N GLN A 118 18.12 -1.32 -3.57
CA GLN A 118 19.32 -1.14 -4.38
C GLN A 118 20.32 -2.28 -4.18
N ARG A 119 20.47 -2.78 -2.93
CA ARG A 119 21.42 -3.84 -2.61
C ARG A 119 21.07 -5.18 -3.23
N ASN A 120 19.79 -5.57 -3.19
CA ASN A 120 19.35 -6.91 -3.58
C ASN A 120 18.24 -6.86 -4.64
N THR A 121 18.52 -7.34 -5.85
CA THR A 121 17.54 -7.44 -6.94
C THR A 121 16.39 -8.40 -6.60
N MET A 122 16.66 -9.43 -5.80
CA MET A 122 15.66 -10.37 -5.31
C MET A 122 14.72 -9.71 -4.29
N TYR A 123 15.23 -8.86 -3.39
CA TYR A 123 14.39 -8.07 -2.48
C TYR A 123 13.40 -7.22 -3.28
N ARG A 124 13.90 -6.48 -4.28
CA ARG A 124 13.07 -5.66 -5.17
C ARG A 124 11.98 -6.49 -5.87
N ARG A 125 12.33 -7.65 -6.44
CA ARG A 125 11.36 -8.53 -7.12
C ARG A 125 10.29 -9.06 -6.17
N VAL A 126 10.68 -9.53 -4.98
CA VAL A 126 9.74 -10.06 -4.00
C VAL A 126 8.85 -8.95 -3.42
N ALA A 127 9.41 -7.76 -3.15
CA ALA A 127 8.66 -6.60 -2.70
C ALA A 127 7.61 -6.16 -3.73
N MET A 128 8.00 -6.05 -5.01
CA MET A 128 7.08 -5.73 -6.11
C MET A 128 5.96 -6.77 -6.22
N LEU A 129 6.31 -8.07 -6.17
CA LEU A 129 5.32 -9.14 -6.22
C LEU A 129 4.35 -9.09 -5.04
N LEU A 130 4.85 -8.86 -3.82
CA LEU A 130 4.02 -8.71 -2.63
C LEU A 130 3.02 -7.56 -2.79
N GLN A 131 3.45 -6.44 -3.37
CA GLN A 131 2.60 -5.28 -3.58
C GLN A 131 1.58 -5.50 -4.70
N MET A 132 2.00 -6.10 -5.82
CA MET A 132 1.09 -6.49 -6.91
C MET A 132 -0.01 -7.45 -6.42
N VAL A 133 0.35 -8.44 -5.60
CA VAL A 133 -0.61 -9.36 -4.98
C VAL A 133 -1.54 -8.62 -4.03
N THR A 134 -1.01 -7.69 -3.23
CA THR A 134 -1.82 -6.90 -2.29
C THR A 134 -2.86 -6.03 -3.01
N TYR A 135 -2.51 -5.42 -4.14
CA TYR A 135 -3.45 -4.60 -4.92
C TYR A 135 -4.48 -5.42 -5.67
N THR A 136 -4.11 -6.61 -6.17
CA THR A 136 -5.00 -7.44 -7.01
C THR A 136 -5.80 -8.50 -6.22
N GLN A 137 -5.56 -8.65 -4.91
CA GLN A 137 -6.14 -9.75 -4.12
C GLN A 137 -7.67 -9.80 -4.16
N LEU A 138 -8.36 -8.65 -4.15
CA LEU A 138 -9.82 -8.64 -4.15
C LEU A 138 -10.38 -8.98 -5.53
N LEU A 139 -9.74 -8.48 -6.60
CA LEU A 139 -10.10 -8.83 -7.98
C LEU A 139 -10.01 -10.35 -8.20
N TRP A 140 -8.95 -10.99 -7.70
CA TRP A 140 -8.80 -12.44 -7.77
C TRP A 140 -9.85 -13.17 -6.94
N GLU A 141 -10.23 -12.65 -5.77
CA GLU A 141 -11.31 -13.21 -4.95
C GLU A 141 -12.67 -13.12 -5.66
N MET A 142 -13.00 -11.97 -6.25
CA MET A 142 -14.23 -11.75 -7.03
C MET A 142 -14.28 -12.67 -8.26
N ALA A 143 -13.17 -12.76 -9.00
CA ALA A 143 -13.06 -13.65 -10.16
C ALA A 143 -13.23 -15.13 -9.77
N ALA A 144 -12.64 -15.53 -8.64
CA ALA A 144 -12.74 -16.91 -8.12
C ALA A 144 -14.16 -17.24 -7.63
N LYS A 145 -14.84 -16.29 -6.97
CA LYS A 145 -16.23 -16.45 -6.54
C LYS A 145 -17.17 -16.66 -7.74
N ARG A 146 -16.92 -15.96 -8.86
CA ARG A 146 -17.70 -16.10 -10.11
C ARG A 146 -17.46 -17.44 -10.81
N LYS A 147 -16.21 -17.88 -10.94
CA LYS A 147 -15.86 -19.11 -11.70
C LYS A 147 -15.99 -20.40 -10.89
N GLY A 148 -15.68 -20.36 -9.59
CA GLY A 148 -15.50 -21.54 -8.76
C GLY A 148 -16.38 -21.59 -7.50
N GLY A 149 -17.36 -20.69 -7.38
CA GLY A 149 -18.25 -20.59 -6.23
C GLY A 149 -17.51 -20.39 -4.91
N ASN A 150 -18.12 -20.80 -3.79
CA ASN A 150 -17.53 -20.63 -2.46
C ASN A 150 -16.23 -21.44 -2.27
N ARG A 151 -16.12 -22.63 -2.87
CA ARG A 151 -14.93 -23.48 -2.73
C ARG A 151 -13.73 -22.93 -3.51
N GLY A 152 -13.97 -22.38 -4.70
CA GLY A 152 -12.96 -21.67 -5.48
C GLY A 152 -12.49 -20.39 -4.80
N ARG A 153 -13.43 -19.60 -4.24
CA ARG A 153 -13.12 -18.40 -3.46
C ARG A 153 -12.11 -18.68 -2.34
N TRP A 154 -12.41 -19.65 -1.46
CA TRP A 154 -11.55 -19.97 -0.33
C TRP A 154 -10.18 -20.53 -0.74
N ARG A 155 -10.11 -21.32 -1.81
CA ARG A 155 -8.83 -21.79 -2.36
C ARG A 155 -7.95 -20.61 -2.79
N VAL A 156 -8.52 -19.63 -3.48
CA VAL A 156 -7.79 -18.43 -3.93
C VAL A 156 -7.40 -17.54 -2.75
N VAL A 157 -8.28 -17.33 -1.77
CA VAL A 157 -7.96 -16.57 -0.56
C VAL A 157 -6.77 -17.18 0.19
N VAL A 158 -6.82 -18.49 0.45
CA VAL A 158 -5.71 -19.21 1.13
C VAL A 158 -4.43 -19.17 0.29
N LEU A 159 -4.53 -19.34 -1.03
CA LEU A 159 -3.37 -19.27 -1.92
C LEU A 159 -2.73 -17.87 -1.92
N LEU A 160 -3.53 -16.80 -1.99
CA LEU A 160 -3.03 -15.43 -1.97
C LEU A 160 -2.42 -15.07 -0.61
N GLU A 161 -3.03 -15.48 0.50
CA GLU A 161 -2.39 -15.32 1.82
C GLU A 161 -1.12 -16.14 1.95
N ALA A 162 -1.06 -17.35 1.37
CA ALA A 162 0.15 -18.17 1.36
C ALA A 162 1.27 -17.53 0.53
N ILE A 163 0.95 -16.99 -0.64
CA ILE A 163 1.90 -16.25 -1.47
C ILE A 163 2.42 -15.02 -0.71
N LYS A 164 1.52 -14.23 -0.09
CA LYS A 164 1.93 -13.06 0.71
C LYS A 164 2.81 -13.45 1.91
N ALA A 165 2.44 -14.51 2.63
CA ALA A 165 3.22 -15.01 3.76
C ALA A 165 4.61 -15.50 3.29
N LEU A 166 4.67 -16.25 2.19
CA LEU A 166 5.93 -16.70 1.59
C LEU A 166 6.81 -15.51 1.18
N CYS A 167 6.26 -14.51 0.49
CA CYS A 167 6.99 -13.31 0.13
C CYS A 167 7.54 -12.56 1.35
N ARG A 168 6.73 -12.38 2.40
CA ARG A 168 7.17 -11.75 3.65
C ARG A 168 8.26 -12.56 4.35
N LEU A 169 8.12 -13.89 4.40
CA LEU A 169 9.16 -14.77 4.97
C LEU A 169 10.47 -14.71 4.16
N LEU A 170 10.39 -14.66 2.83
CA LEU A 170 11.57 -14.48 1.98
C LEU A 170 12.23 -13.12 2.22
N LEU A 171 11.45 -12.04 2.36
CA LEU A 171 11.98 -10.73 2.73
C LEU A 171 12.66 -10.78 4.10
N LEU A 172 12.03 -11.39 5.11
CA LEU A 172 12.61 -11.53 6.45
C LEU A 172 13.96 -12.27 6.42
N ARG A 173 14.06 -13.31 5.58
CA ARG A 173 15.31 -14.08 5.38
C ARG A 173 16.40 -13.26 4.69
N ILE A 174 16.05 -12.51 3.63
CA ILE A 174 17.01 -11.67 2.90
C ILE A 174 17.54 -10.52 3.78
N THR A 175 16.67 -9.97 4.64
CA THR A 175 16.99 -8.84 5.54
C THR A 175 17.66 -9.29 6.85
N ARG A 176 18.05 -10.57 6.97
CA ARG A 176 18.72 -11.16 8.15
C ARG A 176 17.94 -10.97 9.45
N SER A 177 16.67 -11.38 9.46
CA SER A 177 15.80 -11.38 10.65
C SER A 177 15.56 -9.99 11.25
N ARG A 178 15.34 -8.99 10.39
CA ARG A 178 14.91 -7.65 10.81
C ARG A 178 13.42 -7.48 10.57
N PRO A 179 12.72 -6.70 11.41
CA PRO A 179 11.29 -6.54 11.26
C PRO A 179 10.99 -5.94 9.89
N LEU A 180 9.94 -6.45 9.23
CA LEU A 180 9.50 -5.90 7.95
C LEU A 180 8.83 -4.55 8.20
N VAL A 181 9.24 -3.57 7.42
CA VAL A 181 8.64 -2.23 7.40
C VAL A 181 7.46 -2.22 6.43
N THR A 182 6.39 -1.51 6.79
CA THR A 182 5.16 -1.45 6.01
C THR A 182 4.92 0.00 5.58
N PRO A 183 4.96 0.34 4.28
CA PRO A 183 5.10 -0.52 3.09
C PRO A 183 6.53 -1.05 2.82
N VAL A 184 6.65 -2.15 2.07
CA VAL A 184 7.95 -2.79 1.77
C VAL A 184 8.75 -2.09 0.65
N LEU A 185 8.07 -1.26 -0.13
CA LEU A 185 8.66 -0.39 -1.14
C LEU A 185 8.80 1.03 -0.59
N PRO A 186 9.77 1.81 -1.10
CA PRO A 186 9.86 3.24 -0.82
C PRO A 186 8.53 3.93 -1.13
N GLU A 187 8.07 4.76 -0.21
CA GLU A 187 6.84 5.54 -0.35
C GLU A 187 7.16 6.85 -1.06
N ARG A 188 6.25 7.31 -1.92
CA ARG A 188 6.35 8.63 -2.54
C ARG A 188 6.17 9.67 -1.44
N GLU A 189 7.22 10.43 -1.13
CA GLU A 189 7.08 11.51 -0.15
C GLU A 189 6.11 12.55 -0.70
N PRO A 190 5.15 13.00 0.12
CA PRO A 190 4.28 14.09 -0.28
C PRO A 190 5.15 15.28 -0.62
N VAL A 191 4.93 15.86 -1.80
CA VAL A 191 5.51 17.17 -2.12
C VAL A 191 4.98 18.11 -1.04
N PRO A 192 5.83 18.81 -0.28
CA PRO A 192 5.35 19.87 0.58
C PRO A 192 4.70 20.89 -0.36
N GLU A 193 3.37 20.89 -0.43
CA GLU A 193 2.65 22.04 -0.98
C GLU A 193 2.80 23.14 0.07
N ASP A 194 2.94 24.38 -0.37
CA ASP A 194 3.16 25.48 0.55
C ASP A 194 1.96 25.56 1.51
N PRO A 195 2.18 25.84 2.81
CA PRO A 195 1.10 25.85 3.80
C PRO A 195 -0.03 26.84 3.43
N GLU A 196 0.30 27.88 2.64
CA GLU A 196 -0.65 28.81 2.05
C GLU A 196 -1.57 28.15 1.01
N GLU A 197 -1.04 27.26 0.16
CA GLU A 197 -1.80 26.52 -0.85
C GLU A 197 -2.75 25.49 -0.19
N GLN A 198 -2.31 24.85 0.90
CA GLN A 198 -3.14 23.91 1.67
C GLN A 198 -4.26 24.61 2.43
N ALA A 199 -4.00 25.77 3.04
CA ALA A 199 -5.01 26.57 3.70
C ALA A 199 -6.06 27.08 2.69
N ALA A 200 -5.61 27.51 1.50
CA ALA A 200 -6.50 27.91 0.42
C ALA A 200 -7.40 26.75 -0.06
N ALA A 201 -6.82 25.57 -0.34
CA ALA A 201 -7.57 24.40 -0.79
C ALA A 201 -8.55 23.88 0.28
N ALA A 202 -8.18 23.93 1.56
CA ALA A 202 -9.05 23.58 2.67
C ALA A 202 -10.24 24.55 2.78
N ASN A 203 -9.99 25.85 2.64
CA ASN A 203 -11.03 26.88 2.65
C ASN A 203 -11.97 26.75 1.43
N GLU A 204 -11.45 26.44 0.25
CA GLU A 204 -12.28 26.17 -0.94
C GLU A 204 -13.18 24.95 -0.75
N LEU A 205 -12.66 23.84 -0.21
CA LEU A 205 -13.46 22.66 0.11
C LEU A 205 -14.52 22.95 1.19
N GLN A 206 -14.18 23.75 2.20
CA GLN A 206 -15.10 24.14 3.27
C GLN A 206 -16.27 24.98 2.73
N GLN A 207 -15.98 25.93 1.82
CA GLN A 207 -17.01 26.72 1.12
C GLN A 207 -17.93 25.85 0.26
N LEU A 208 -17.39 24.83 -0.43
CA LEU A 208 -18.18 23.90 -1.23
C LEU A 208 -19.13 23.02 -0.39
N ILE A 209 -18.76 22.73 0.87
CA ILE A 209 -19.57 21.94 1.81
C ILE A 209 -20.57 22.82 2.58
N GLY A 210 -20.58 24.14 2.31
CA GLY A 210 -21.49 25.09 2.95
C GLY A 210 -21.13 25.42 4.41
N GLY A 211 -19.88 25.17 4.79
CA GLY A 211 -19.34 25.66 6.07
C GLY A 211 -18.88 27.10 5.92
N ASP A 212 -19.05 27.90 6.98
CA ASP A 212 -18.43 29.22 7.04
C ASP A 212 -16.90 29.06 6.92
N PRO A 213 -16.22 29.96 6.17
CA PRO A 213 -14.77 29.96 6.13
C PRO A 213 -14.26 30.08 7.56
N VAL A 214 -13.29 29.23 7.92
CA VAL A 214 -12.50 29.47 9.12
C VAL A 214 -11.60 30.64 8.79
N GLU A 215 -12.13 31.84 8.96
CA GLU A 215 -11.27 32.98 9.24
C GLU A 215 -10.56 32.61 10.54
N ASP A 216 -9.24 32.38 10.46
CA ASP A 216 -8.39 32.37 11.64
C ASP A 216 -8.60 33.73 12.32
N ALA A 217 -9.57 33.77 13.24
CA ALA A 217 -9.87 34.89 14.09
C ALA A 217 -8.77 34.98 15.15
N ASP A 218 -7.58 35.38 14.70
CA ASP A 218 -6.58 36.00 15.56
C ASP A 218 -6.04 37.21 14.79
N ASP A 219 -6.63 38.37 15.07
CA ASP A 219 -6.13 39.71 14.73
C ASP A 219 -4.87 40.03 15.56
N GLY A 220 -3.92 39.10 15.55
CA GLY A 220 -2.62 39.16 16.18
C GLY A 220 -1.58 39.30 15.09
N VAL A 221 -1.28 40.55 14.72
CA VAL A 221 -0.11 41.01 13.94
C VAL A 221 0.69 39.87 13.31
N LYS A 222 0.44 39.61 12.01
CA LYS A 222 1.30 38.80 11.13
C LYS A 222 2.76 39.11 11.45
N ALA A 223 3.39 38.25 12.26
CA ALA A 223 4.75 38.47 12.68
C ALA A 223 5.58 38.45 11.39
N HIS A 224 6.06 39.63 10.99
CA HIS A 224 7.04 39.93 9.94
C HIS A 224 6.85 39.28 8.54
N GLU A 225 5.79 39.66 7.83
CA GLU A 225 5.62 39.34 6.39
C GLU A 225 6.59 40.09 5.44
N LYS A 226 7.45 40.98 5.94
CA LYS A 226 8.49 41.56 5.08
C LYS A 226 9.72 40.67 5.11
N GLU A 227 9.83 39.79 4.11
CA GLU A 227 11.10 39.24 3.64
C GLU A 227 12.14 40.36 3.65
N TRP A 228 13.02 40.34 4.66
CA TRP A 228 14.01 41.40 4.79
C TRP A 228 15.11 41.13 3.78
N ALA A 229 15.17 41.94 2.72
CA ALA A 229 16.21 41.86 1.71
C ALA A 229 17.53 42.39 2.28
N MET A 230 18.55 41.54 2.29
CA MET A 230 19.91 41.88 2.72
C MET A 230 20.49 42.98 1.80
N PRO A 231 20.88 44.16 2.32
CA PRO A 231 21.29 45.31 1.49
C PRO A 231 22.54 45.08 0.61
N ARG A 232 23.37 44.08 0.93
CA ARG A 232 24.62 43.77 0.18
C ARG A 232 24.49 42.60 -0.78
N THR A 233 23.60 41.65 -0.51
CA THR A 233 23.48 40.40 -1.25
C THR A 233 22.18 40.29 -2.04
N GLY A 234 21.20 41.15 -1.76
CA GLY A 234 19.87 41.12 -2.39
C GLY A 234 19.04 39.89 -2.02
N MET A 235 19.55 39.02 -1.13
CA MET A 235 18.84 37.81 -0.69
C MET A 235 17.88 38.17 0.43
N SER A 236 16.66 37.66 0.35
CA SER A 236 15.65 37.78 1.39
C SER A 236 15.91 36.79 2.53
N LEU A 237 15.76 37.26 3.77
CA LEU A 237 15.77 36.38 4.95
C LEU A 237 14.44 35.62 5.05
N PRO A 238 14.47 34.29 5.24
CA PRO A 238 13.26 33.52 5.54
C PRO A 238 12.61 34.03 6.82
N SER A 239 11.27 34.03 6.84
CA SER A 239 10.53 34.40 8.04
C SER A 239 10.68 33.36 9.14
N LEU A 240 10.84 33.83 10.37
CA LEU A 240 10.86 33.02 11.58
C LEU A 240 9.46 32.43 11.89
N PRO A 241 9.39 31.22 12.44
CA PRO A 241 8.12 30.64 12.88
C PRO A 241 7.49 31.44 14.02
N ARG A 242 6.17 31.31 14.19
CA ARG A 242 5.46 31.84 15.35
C ARG A 242 6.03 31.23 16.65
N PRO A 243 6.01 31.96 17.78
CA PRO A 243 6.61 31.49 19.03
C PRO A 243 6.07 30.14 19.54
N GLY A 244 4.81 29.79 19.24
CA GLY A 244 4.23 28.47 19.54
C GLY A 244 4.80 27.33 18.67
N ASP A 245 5.20 27.63 17.43
CA ASP A 245 5.63 26.66 16.42
C ASP A 245 7.16 26.52 16.32
N ILE A 246 7.92 27.23 17.16
CA ILE A 246 9.38 27.17 17.15
C ILE A 246 9.85 25.73 17.42
N SER A 247 9.22 25.03 18.37
CA SER A 247 9.63 23.69 18.76
C SER A 247 9.47 22.68 17.62
N SER A 248 8.33 22.71 16.92
CA SER A 248 8.05 21.84 15.77
C SER A 248 8.95 22.19 14.58
N TYR A 249 9.19 23.47 14.32
CA TYR A 249 10.12 23.92 13.28
C TYR A 249 11.56 23.46 13.56
N LEU A 250 12.04 23.64 14.79
CA LEU A 250 13.38 23.19 15.19
C LEU A 250 13.48 21.67 15.12
N LEU A 251 12.49 20.92 15.60
CA LEU A 251 12.48 19.46 15.47
C LEU A 251 12.44 18.97 14.02
N GLY A 252 11.77 19.71 13.12
CA GLY A 252 11.77 19.42 11.69
C GLY A 252 13.09 19.74 10.97
N LYS A 253 13.92 20.62 11.54
CA LYS A 253 15.22 21.02 10.98
C LYS A 253 16.42 20.37 11.66
N VAL A 254 16.27 19.85 12.87
CA VAL A 254 17.33 19.21 13.63
C VAL A 254 17.57 17.80 13.09
N LEU A 255 18.83 17.52 12.76
CA LEU A 255 19.30 16.17 12.46
C LEU A 255 19.19 15.31 13.71
N THR A 256 18.27 14.36 13.70
CA THR A 256 18.14 13.40 14.78
C THR A 256 19.26 12.36 14.71
N SER A 257 19.55 11.68 15.84
CA SER A 257 20.55 10.62 15.86
C SER A 257 20.26 9.50 14.85
N ASP A 258 18.99 9.32 14.48
CA ASP A 258 18.58 8.34 13.48
C ASP A 258 18.86 8.82 12.06
N ASP A 259 18.93 10.13 11.80
CA ASP A 259 19.29 10.67 10.48
C ASP A 259 20.76 10.42 10.12
N ILE A 260 21.62 10.26 11.12
CA ILE A 260 23.05 10.03 10.93
C ILE A 260 23.39 8.54 10.86
N LYS A 261 22.55 7.66 11.44
CA LYS A 261 22.78 6.21 11.44
C LYS A 261 22.74 5.62 10.02
N PRO A 262 23.64 4.69 9.67
CA PRO A 262 23.57 4.02 8.37
C PRO A 262 22.24 3.26 8.25
N ALA A 263 21.67 3.21 7.04
CA ALA A 263 20.38 2.58 6.77
C ALA A 263 20.17 1.19 7.44
N PRO A 264 21.14 0.26 7.43
CA PRO A 264 20.96 -1.02 8.11
C PRO A 264 21.00 -0.94 9.65
N GLN A 265 21.30 0.17 10.29
CA GLN A 265 21.23 0.29 11.75
C GLN A 265 19.93 0.95 12.24
N LEU A 266 19.04 1.34 11.32
CA LEU A 266 17.72 1.91 11.66
C LEU A 266 16.76 0.89 12.29
N LEU A 267 16.97 -0.41 12.01
CA LEU A 267 16.23 -1.50 12.63
C LEU A 267 17.19 -2.47 13.28
N ASN A 268 16.86 -2.88 14.50
CA ASN A 268 17.63 -3.86 15.23
C ASN A 268 17.45 -5.25 14.60
N GLN A 269 18.49 -6.06 14.75
CA GLN A 269 18.42 -7.47 14.37
C GLN A 269 17.67 -8.24 15.45
N ILE A 270 16.68 -9.01 15.04
CA ILE A 270 15.84 -9.76 15.94
C ILE A 270 16.42 -11.17 16.09
N GLN A 271 16.62 -11.61 17.33
CA GLN A 271 17.16 -12.93 17.66
C GLN A 271 16.23 -13.68 18.61
N GLY A 272 16.24 -15.02 18.54
CA GLY A 272 15.52 -15.89 19.47
C GLY A 272 13.99 -15.76 19.40
N GLN A 273 13.36 -15.53 20.55
CA GLN A 273 11.90 -15.49 20.70
C GLN A 273 11.25 -14.39 19.86
N ALA A 274 11.93 -13.24 19.71
CA ALA A 274 11.41 -12.15 18.92
C ALA A 274 11.41 -12.48 17.41
N GLN A 275 12.29 -13.39 16.94
CA GLN A 275 12.22 -13.87 15.54
C GLN A 275 11.00 -14.76 15.34
N ALA A 276 10.67 -15.59 16.34
CA ALA A 276 9.43 -16.39 16.32
C ALA A 276 8.19 -15.49 16.34
N ALA A 277 8.22 -14.38 17.09
CA ALA A 277 7.16 -13.38 17.08
C ALA A 277 6.92 -12.78 15.68
N GLU A 278 7.98 -12.41 14.95
CA GLU A 278 7.85 -11.90 13.57
C GLU A 278 7.29 -12.96 12.61
N VAL A 279 7.76 -14.20 12.71
CA VAL A 279 7.26 -15.31 11.88
C VAL A 279 5.78 -15.56 12.18
N LEU A 280 5.39 -15.55 13.45
CA LEU A 280 4.01 -15.78 13.87
C LEU A 280 3.09 -14.65 13.39
N HIS A 281 3.54 -13.39 13.47
CA HIS A 281 2.81 -12.25 12.93
C HIS A 281 2.64 -12.33 11.40
N ILE A 282 3.69 -12.74 10.66
CA ILE A 282 3.60 -12.94 9.21
C ILE A 282 2.61 -14.06 8.84
N LEU A 283 2.55 -15.12 9.65
CA LEU A 283 1.66 -16.26 9.44
C LEU A 283 0.23 -16.03 9.95
N ALA A 284 -0.02 -15.02 10.80
CA ALA A 284 -1.33 -14.80 11.40
C ALA A 284 -2.48 -14.68 10.38
N PRO A 285 -2.35 -13.91 9.28
CA PRO A 285 -3.40 -13.84 8.26
C PRO A 285 -3.64 -15.17 7.53
N LEU A 286 -2.59 -15.99 7.35
CA LEU A 286 -2.69 -17.31 6.74
C LEU A 286 -3.42 -18.30 7.65
N ILE A 287 -3.03 -18.33 8.93
CA ILE A 287 -3.64 -19.19 9.94
C ILE A 287 -5.13 -18.84 10.08
N TYR A 288 -5.47 -17.56 10.11
CA TYR A 288 -6.85 -17.08 10.13
C TYR A 288 -7.62 -17.51 8.87
N ALA A 289 -7.07 -17.30 7.67
CA ALA A 289 -7.71 -17.73 6.43
C ALA A 289 -7.91 -19.25 6.36
N LEU A 290 -6.96 -20.05 6.86
CA LEU A 290 -7.07 -21.50 6.95
C LEU A 290 -8.13 -21.93 7.97
N ALA A 291 -8.21 -21.27 9.12
CA ALA A 291 -9.23 -21.54 10.12
C ALA A 291 -10.62 -21.24 9.57
N LEU A 292 -10.77 -20.13 8.85
CA LEU A 292 -12.05 -19.72 8.25
C LEU A 292 -12.44 -20.58 7.05
N ALA A 293 -11.47 -21.06 6.26
CA ALA A 293 -11.71 -22.00 5.17
C ALA A 293 -12.12 -23.41 5.65
N ARG A 294 -11.72 -23.79 6.87
CA ARG A 294 -12.12 -25.07 7.51
C ARG A 294 -13.43 -24.96 8.27
N SER A 295 -13.76 -23.77 8.77
CA SER A 295 -15.04 -23.53 9.43
C SER A 295 -16.18 -23.62 8.41
N LYS A 296 -17.19 -24.45 8.69
CA LYS A 296 -18.44 -24.49 7.91
C LYS A 296 -19.40 -23.36 8.31
N ASP A 297 -19.29 -22.86 9.56
CA ASP A 297 -20.25 -21.93 10.15
C ASP A 297 -19.67 -20.52 10.23
N ARG A 298 -20.31 -19.56 9.53
CA ARG A 298 -19.85 -18.17 9.46
C ARG A 298 -19.87 -17.44 10.82
N GLY A 299 -20.83 -17.77 11.68
CA GLY A 299 -20.99 -17.16 13.00
C GLY A 299 -20.14 -17.79 14.12
N SER A 300 -19.19 -18.68 13.80
CA SER A 300 -18.34 -19.33 14.80
C SER A 300 -17.28 -18.34 15.33
N TRP A 301 -17.14 -18.26 16.66
CA TRP A 301 -16.10 -17.44 17.30
C TRP A 301 -14.70 -18.06 17.18
N THR A 302 -14.61 -19.35 16.83
CA THR A 302 -13.34 -20.09 16.83
C THR A 302 -12.29 -19.52 15.87
N PRO A 303 -12.58 -19.18 14.60
CA PRO A 303 -11.54 -18.65 13.71
C PRO A 303 -11.07 -17.27 14.15
N TRP A 304 -12.00 -16.45 14.67
CA TRP A 304 -11.70 -15.11 15.17
C TRP A 304 -10.79 -15.16 16.41
N LEU A 305 -11.13 -15.99 17.40
CA LEU A 305 -10.29 -16.20 18.59
C LEU A 305 -8.93 -16.78 18.24
N VAL A 306 -8.86 -17.74 17.31
CA VAL A 306 -7.58 -18.32 16.87
C VAL A 306 -6.69 -17.23 16.30
N GLY A 307 -7.16 -16.43 15.35
CA GLY A 307 -6.29 -15.42 14.77
C GLY A 307 -5.92 -14.29 15.76
N LEU A 308 -6.83 -13.89 16.65
CA LEU A 308 -6.53 -12.91 17.70
C LEU A 308 -5.52 -13.46 18.73
N SER A 309 -5.63 -14.74 19.08
CA SER A 309 -4.67 -15.42 19.96
C SER A 309 -3.28 -15.51 19.35
N VAL A 310 -3.18 -15.73 18.03
CA VAL A 310 -1.90 -15.77 17.31
C VAL A 310 -1.24 -14.39 17.29
N GLU A 311 -2.00 -13.32 17.03
CA GLU A 311 -1.50 -11.94 17.09
C GLU A 311 -1.10 -11.54 18.52
N TYR A 312 -1.88 -11.96 19.52
CA TYR A 312 -1.56 -11.73 20.93
C TYR A 312 -0.29 -12.48 21.34
N ALA A 313 -0.15 -13.75 20.95
CA ALA A 313 1.05 -14.54 21.19
C ALA A 313 2.28 -13.93 20.52
N ALA A 314 2.15 -13.41 19.29
CA ALA A 314 3.22 -12.69 18.61
C ALA A 314 3.65 -11.44 19.39
N ARG A 315 2.72 -10.72 20.02
CA ARG A 315 3.04 -9.56 20.86
C ARG A 315 3.69 -9.93 22.19
N GLN A 316 3.31 -11.05 22.79
CA GLN A 316 3.87 -11.51 24.06
C GLN A 316 5.30 -12.03 23.90
N LEU A 317 5.58 -12.70 22.77
CA LEU A 317 6.93 -13.18 22.43
C LEU A 317 7.88 -12.06 21.96
N ARG A 318 7.40 -10.82 21.87
CA ARG A 318 8.20 -9.68 21.44
C ARG A 318 8.93 -9.08 22.64
N ASP A 319 10.25 -9.02 22.54
CA ASP A 319 11.10 -8.33 23.51
C ASP A 319 10.77 -6.82 23.52
N ARG A 320 10.43 -6.29 24.70
CA ARG A 320 10.14 -4.86 24.93
C ARG A 320 11.32 -4.14 25.61
N GLY A 321 12.54 -4.54 25.31
CA GLY A 321 13.73 -3.88 25.85
C GLY A 321 13.80 -2.39 25.49
N PHE A 322 14.53 -1.62 26.29
CA PHE A 322 14.71 -0.15 26.15
C PHE A 322 15.41 0.32 24.84
N ARG A 323 15.74 -0.59 23.91
CA ARG A 323 16.52 -0.32 22.70
C ARG A 323 15.70 -0.12 21.42
N THR A 324 14.38 0.07 21.53
CA THR A 324 13.49 0.19 20.37
C THR A 324 13.81 1.45 19.56
N THR A 325 14.05 1.30 18.26
CA THR A 325 14.23 2.46 17.37
C THR A 325 12.88 3.14 17.10
N PRO A 326 12.83 4.43 16.74
CA PRO A 326 11.55 5.08 16.41
C PRO A 326 10.85 4.40 15.23
N LEU A 327 11.61 3.96 14.23
CA LEU A 327 11.06 3.23 13.09
C LEU A 327 10.42 1.89 13.51
N GLU A 328 11.00 1.18 14.49
CA GLU A 328 10.37 -0.01 15.07
C GLU A 328 9.08 0.33 15.81
N ARG A 329 9.07 1.43 16.57
CA ARG A 329 7.91 1.90 17.33
C ARG A 329 6.75 2.26 16.40
N ASP A 330 7.02 2.92 15.28
CA ASP A 330 6.02 3.25 14.27
C ASP A 330 5.42 2.00 13.65
N GLU A 331 6.25 1.00 13.32
CA GLU A 331 5.75 -0.29 12.83
C GLU A 331 4.91 -1.01 13.88
N TRP A 332 5.27 -0.90 15.16
CA TRP A 332 4.48 -1.48 16.24
C TRP A 332 3.14 -0.78 16.42
N ASN A 333 3.10 0.54 16.26
CA ASN A 333 1.86 1.32 16.27
C ASN A 333 0.97 0.94 15.08
N LYS A 334 1.54 0.79 13.87
CA LYS A 334 0.80 0.29 12.70
C LYS A 334 0.22 -1.10 12.97
N ARG A 335 0.97 -2.00 13.61
CA ARG A 335 0.48 -3.35 14.02
C ARG A 335 -0.54 -3.27 15.16
N ALA A 336 -0.46 -2.26 16.02
CA ALA A 336 -1.45 -1.97 17.06
C ALA A 336 -2.80 -1.63 16.45
N TRP A 337 -2.80 -0.63 15.57
CA TRP A 337 -3.96 -0.22 14.78
C TRP A 337 -4.50 -1.36 13.91
N ALA A 338 -3.62 -2.14 13.27
CA ALA A 338 -4.03 -3.28 12.46
C ALA A 338 -4.80 -4.33 13.28
N MET A 339 -4.44 -4.54 14.56
CA MET A 339 -5.21 -5.43 15.46
C MET A 339 -6.56 -4.82 15.83
N GLY A 340 -6.64 -3.50 16.03
CA GLY A 340 -7.93 -2.81 16.17
C GLY A 340 -8.86 -3.15 15.00
N TRP A 341 -8.33 -3.22 13.78
CA TRP A 341 -9.10 -3.62 12.60
C TRP A 341 -9.53 -5.08 12.54
N TRP A 342 -9.14 -5.94 13.47
CA TRP A 342 -9.68 -7.30 13.57
C TRP A 342 -11.11 -7.34 14.09
N THR A 343 -11.59 -6.27 14.73
CA THR A 343 -12.99 -6.14 15.12
C THR A 343 -13.91 -6.11 13.88
N MET A 344 -13.44 -5.53 12.78
CA MET A 344 -14.19 -5.48 11.52
C MET A 344 -14.24 -6.82 10.75
N ARG A 345 -13.83 -7.94 11.37
CA ARG A 345 -13.73 -9.25 10.72
C ARG A 345 -14.49 -10.34 11.45
N GLY A 346 -15.04 -11.27 10.66
CA GLY A 346 -15.59 -12.55 11.15
C GLY A 346 -16.76 -12.38 12.13
N ALA A 347 -16.81 -13.25 13.14
CA ALA A 347 -17.92 -13.31 14.09
C ALA A 347 -18.12 -12.04 14.92
N PHE A 348 -17.05 -11.28 15.20
CA PHE A 348 -17.18 -10.00 15.92
C PHE A 348 -17.91 -8.96 15.07
N TYR A 349 -17.63 -8.91 13.77
CA TYR A 349 -18.34 -8.01 12.86
C TYR A 349 -19.82 -8.38 12.79
N GLU A 350 -20.14 -9.65 12.51
CA GLU A 350 -21.52 -10.11 12.35
C GLU A 350 -22.39 -9.90 13.60
N LYS A 351 -21.81 -10.06 14.80
CA LYS A 351 -22.57 -10.04 16.06
C LYS A 351 -22.55 -8.70 16.79
N VAL A 352 -21.49 -7.91 16.64
CA VAL A 352 -21.29 -6.65 17.37
C VAL A 352 -21.27 -5.47 16.41
N MET A 353 -20.32 -5.45 15.46
CA MET A 353 -20.13 -4.26 14.61
C MET A 353 -21.28 -4.02 13.65
N LYS A 354 -21.99 -5.04 13.19
CA LYS A 354 -23.13 -4.88 12.27
C LYS A 354 -24.22 -3.97 12.87
N GLY A 355 -24.52 -4.13 14.16
CA GLY A 355 -25.46 -3.26 14.86
C GLY A 355 -24.94 -1.82 14.99
N VAL A 356 -23.65 -1.67 15.26
CA VAL A 356 -22.99 -0.35 15.36
C VAL A 356 -22.98 0.37 14.00
N VAL A 357 -22.61 -0.34 12.93
CA VAL A 357 -22.57 0.20 11.55
C VAL A 357 -23.98 0.56 11.09
N GLY A 358 -24.99 -0.28 11.37
CA GLY A 358 -26.39 0.05 11.09
C GLY A 358 -26.88 1.28 11.86
N GLY A 359 -26.46 1.44 13.12
CA GLY A 359 -26.72 2.63 13.92
C GLY A 359 -26.10 3.89 13.32
N VAL A 360 -24.82 3.83 12.92
CA VAL A 360 -24.13 4.94 12.24
C VAL A 360 -24.79 5.27 10.90
N ARG A 361 -25.14 4.25 10.09
CA ARG A 361 -25.87 4.39 8.83
C ARG A 361 -27.16 5.17 9.02
N SER A 362 -27.94 4.83 10.05
CA SER A 362 -29.23 5.49 10.32
C SER A 362 -29.11 6.96 10.70
N ARG A 363 -27.92 7.40 11.15
CA ARG A 363 -27.65 8.77 11.57
C ARG A 363 -26.98 9.62 10.49
N MET A 364 -26.57 9.00 9.37
CA MET A 364 -25.87 9.68 8.28
C MET A 364 -26.82 10.09 7.14
N PRO A 365 -26.48 11.14 6.36
CA PRO A 365 -27.23 11.54 5.18
C PRO A 365 -27.38 10.40 4.15
N SER A 366 -28.45 10.42 3.35
CA SER A 366 -28.79 9.35 2.39
C SER A 366 -27.67 8.99 1.42
N ILE A 367 -26.86 9.98 1.00
CA ILE A 367 -25.70 9.76 0.11
C ILE A 367 -24.63 8.90 0.81
N VAL A 368 -24.28 9.25 2.05
CA VAL A 368 -23.27 8.53 2.83
C VAL A 368 -23.82 7.17 3.29
N GLY A 369 -25.10 7.11 3.66
CA GLY A 369 -25.78 5.87 4.01
C GLY A 369 -25.83 4.86 2.86
N GLY A 370 -26.01 5.33 1.61
CA GLY A 370 -25.95 4.48 0.42
C GLY A 370 -24.54 3.94 0.15
N ILE A 371 -23.52 4.81 0.21
CA ILE A 371 -22.12 4.39 0.09
C ILE A 371 -21.77 3.35 1.17
N LEU A 372 -22.20 3.58 2.42
CA LEU A 372 -21.93 2.67 3.53
C LEU A 372 -22.61 1.32 3.35
N GLU A 373 -23.81 1.26 2.77
CA GLU A 373 -24.51 0.02 2.41
C GLU A 373 -23.74 -0.77 1.35
N ASP A 374 -23.18 -0.08 0.35
CA ASP A 374 -22.38 -0.70 -0.69
C ASP A 374 -21.07 -1.29 -0.12
N TYR A 375 -20.46 -0.61 0.87
CA TYR A 375 -19.31 -1.13 1.60
C TYR A 375 -19.67 -2.27 2.57
N GLU A 376 -20.82 -2.21 3.24
CA GLU A 376 -21.32 -3.28 4.10
C GLU A 376 -21.49 -4.57 3.28
N TYR A 377 -22.08 -4.48 2.08
CA TYR A 377 -22.18 -5.61 1.17
C TYR A 377 -20.79 -6.18 0.82
N LEU A 378 -19.80 -5.33 0.53
CA LEU A 378 -18.44 -5.77 0.25
C LEU A 378 -17.78 -6.45 1.47
N TRP A 379 -17.96 -5.92 2.68
CA TRP A 379 -17.40 -6.46 3.93
C TRP A 379 -17.98 -7.84 4.28
N GLU A 380 -19.26 -8.06 4.01
CA GLU A 380 -19.92 -9.34 4.26
C GLU A 380 -19.59 -10.41 3.22
N ASN A 381 -19.33 -10.00 1.97
CA ASN A 381 -19.21 -10.93 0.86
C ASN A 381 -17.79 -11.36 0.51
N TYR A 382 -16.78 -10.58 0.91
CA TYR A 382 -15.39 -10.80 0.55
C TYR A 382 -14.47 -10.74 1.75
N TYR A 383 -13.46 -11.60 1.75
CA TYR A 383 -12.46 -11.67 2.81
C TYR A 383 -11.48 -10.50 2.74
N PHE A 384 -11.07 -10.09 1.54
CA PHE A 384 -10.06 -9.04 1.39
C PHE A 384 -10.61 -7.62 1.52
N SER A 385 -11.93 -7.41 1.45
CA SER A 385 -12.55 -6.09 1.61
C SER A 385 -12.39 -5.54 3.04
N THR A 386 -12.45 -6.42 4.04
CA THR A 386 -12.18 -6.11 5.46
C THR A 386 -10.69 -6.15 5.80
N SER A 387 -9.81 -6.19 4.78
CA SER A 387 -8.37 -6.18 5.04
C SER A 387 -7.87 -4.79 5.41
N ALA A 388 -7.12 -4.71 6.52
CA ALA A 388 -6.65 -3.46 7.12
C ALA A 388 -6.06 -2.47 6.09
N LYS A 389 -5.36 -2.97 5.06
CA LYS A 389 -4.74 -2.13 4.02
C LYS A 389 -5.73 -1.38 3.12
N ARG A 390 -6.91 -1.92 2.82
CA ARG A 390 -7.92 -1.25 1.98
C ARG A 390 -8.60 -0.11 2.76
N LEU A 391 -8.85 -0.33 4.04
CA LEU A 391 -9.47 0.66 4.92
C LEU A 391 -8.47 1.72 5.42
N THR A 392 -7.20 1.38 5.60
CA THR A 392 -6.18 2.39 5.92
C THR A 392 -5.84 3.29 4.73
N GLY A 393 -6.03 2.84 3.49
CA GLY A 393 -5.95 3.72 2.32
C GLY A 393 -7.06 4.78 2.32
N PHE A 394 -8.24 4.42 2.84
CA PHE A 394 -9.37 5.32 3.04
C PHE A 394 -9.12 6.29 4.21
N THR A 395 -8.61 5.81 5.35
CA THR A 395 -8.29 6.67 6.50
C THR A 395 -6.98 7.44 6.35
N GLY A 396 -6.06 7.04 5.47
CA GLY A 396 -4.82 7.76 5.20
C GLY A 396 -5.04 9.04 4.39
N HIS A 397 -6.08 9.07 3.54
CA HIS A 397 -6.51 10.28 2.84
C HIS A 397 -7.35 11.22 3.72
N ILE A 398 -8.05 10.69 4.73
CA ILE A 398 -8.84 11.51 5.67
C ILE A 398 -8.00 11.92 6.89
N GLY A 399 -7.08 11.06 7.34
CA GLY A 399 -6.27 11.23 8.54
C GLY A 399 -5.12 12.22 8.41
N SER A 400 -4.68 12.54 7.20
CA SER A 400 -3.77 13.67 6.95
C SER A 400 -4.43 15.03 7.24
N HIS A 401 -5.77 15.10 7.26
CA HIS A 401 -6.50 16.31 7.66
C HIS A 401 -6.91 16.33 9.14
N VAL A 402 -7.03 15.18 9.81
CA VAL A 402 -7.53 15.11 11.19
C VAL A 402 -6.41 15.04 12.24
N VAL A 403 -5.23 14.49 11.92
CA VAL A 403 -4.12 14.43 12.89
C VAL A 403 -3.43 15.78 13.09
N ALA A 404 -3.66 16.76 12.21
CA ALA A 404 -3.23 18.15 12.43
C ALA A 404 -4.09 18.93 13.47
N GLN A 405 -5.25 18.39 13.88
CA GLN A 405 -6.15 19.06 14.84
C GLN A 405 -6.13 18.45 16.25
N SER A 406 -5.19 17.56 16.57
CA SER A 406 -5.04 17.03 17.94
C SER A 406 -3.58 17.05 18.43
N GLY A 407 -3.04 18.26 18.53
CA GLY A 407 -2.12 18.63 19.60
C GLY A 407 -2.91 19.26 20.76
N PRO A 408 -2.41 19.22 22.00
CA PRO A 408 -3.18 19.33 23.25
C PRO A 408 -4.08 20.57 23.38
#